data_AF-A0A4U2DXU6-F1
#
_entry.id   AF-A0A4U2DXU6-F1
#
_cell.length_a   1.000
_cell.length_b   1.000
_cell.length_c   1.000
_cell.angle_alpha   90.00
_cell.angle_beta   90.00
_cell.angle_gamma   90.00
#
_symmetry.space_group_name_H-M   'P 1'
#
loop_
_entity.id
_entity.type
_entity.pdbx_description
1 polymer ?
#
loop_
_entity_poly.entity_id
_entity_poly.type
_entity_poly.pdbx_seq_one_letter_code
_entity_poly.pdbx_strand_id
1 'polypeptide(L)'
;NNLSFQLDTGEWLFKNITFNLSTRLTGLVGRNGAGKSLLLSLLVGQKQPTTGSVSRQGSIGFYSQLPSTLLDTNITIADFLGL
;
A
#
# COMPACT_ATOMS: atom_id res chain seq x y z
N ASN A 1 14.43 -4.96 -5.31
CA ASN A 1 14.46 -6.33 -5.88
C ASN A 1 13.31 -6.53 -6.86
N ASN A 2 13.40 -5.95 -8.06
CA ASN A 2 12.59 -6.22 -9.26
C ASN A 2 11.13 -6.60 -9.00
N LEU A 3 10.43 -5.81 -8.18
CA LEU A 3 9.06 -6.11 -7.79
C LEU A 3 8.17 -6.05 -9.03
N SER A 4 7.44 -7.13 -9.26
CA SER A 4 6.39 -7.17 -10.27
C SER A 4 5.10 -7.69 -9.66
N PHE A 5 3.98 -7.18 -10.16
CA PHE A 5 2.66 -7.56 -9.69
C PHE A 5 1.70 -7.65 -10.86
N GLN A 6 1.09 -8.82 -11.00
CA GLN A 6 0.06 -9.14 -11.97
C GLN A 6 -1.30 -9.11 -11.27
N LEU A 7 -2.27 -8.47 -11.90
CA LEU A 7 -3.66 -8.49 -11.50
C LEU A 7 -4.27 -9.86 -11.80
N ASP A 8 -5.37 -10.18 -11.14
CA ASP A 8 -6.11 -11.44 -11.37
C ASP A 8 -6.64 -11.55 -12.81
N THR A 9 -6.76 -10.42 -13.51
CA THR A 9 -7.09 -10.35 -14.95
C THR A 9 -5.94 -10.83 -15.86
N GLY A 10 -4.75 -11.06 -15.31
CA GLY A 10 -3.54 -11.39 -16.06
C GLY A 10 -2.76 -10.16 -16.53
N GLU A 11 -3.28 -8.94 -16.34
CA GLU A 11 -2.55 -7.72 -16.68
C GLU A 11 -1.44 -7.42 -15.66
N TRP A 12 -0.27 -7.05 -16.15
CA TRP A 12 0.83 -6.63 -15.29
C TRP A 12 0.67 -5.16 -14.90
N LEU A 13 0.27 -4.91 -13.65
CA LEU A 13 0.19 -3.56 -13.11
C LEU A 13 1.58 -2.98 -12.86
N PHE A 14 2.48 -3.79 -12.32
CA PHE A 14 3.87 -3.42 -12.07
C PHE A 14 4.82 -4.42 -12.70
N LYS A 15 5.89 -3.91 -13.33
CA LYS A 15 6.99 -4.73 -13.86
C LYS A 15 8.31 -4.15 -13.39
N ASN A 16 9.13 -4.99 -12.76
CA ASN A 16 10.53 -4.73 -12.43
C ASN A 16 10.77 -3.41 -11.67
N ILE A 17 9.90 -3.05 -10.74
CA ILE A 17 10.08 -1.88 -9.90
C ILE A 17 11.22 -2.13 -8.92
N THR A 18 12.23 -1.26 -8.93
CA THR A 18 13.35 -1.29 -7.99
C THR A 18 13.59 0.12 -7.45
N PHE A 19 13.45 0.27 -6.13
CA PHE A 19 13.82 1.48 -5.41
C PHE A 19 14.17 1.12 -3.96
N ASN A 20 14.78 2.07 -3.26
CA ASN A 20 15.02 2.01 -1.82
C ASN A 20 14.37 3.22 -1.17
N LEU A 21 13.69 3.02 -0.05
CA LEU A 21 13.19 4.10 0.79
C LEU A 21 14.09 4.22 2.01
N SER A 22 14.45 5.46 2.35
CA SER A 22 15.19 5.79 3.57
C SER A 22 14.24 6.42 4.59
N THR A 23 14.77 6.91 5.70
CA THR A 23 14.00 7.66 6.71
C THR A 23 13.53 9.04 6.23
N ARG A 24 13.87 9.44 5.00
CA ARG A 24 13.42 10.71 4.40
C ARG A 24 11.95 10.64 4.01
N LEU A 25 11.25 11.76 4.20
CA LEU A 25 9.90 11.94 3.70
C LEU A 25 9.87 11.78 2.18
N THR A 26 9.12 10.80 1.69
CA THR A 26 9.03 10.44 0.28
C THR A 26 7.56 10.45 -0.15
N GLY A 27 7.25 11.16 -1.24
CA GLY A 27 5.91 11.20 -1.82
C GLY A 27 5.77 10.24 -3.00
N LEU A 28 4.68 9.48 -3.03
CA LEU A 28 4.28 8.67 -4.19
C LEU A 28 3.13 9.37 -4.93
N VAL A 29 3.38 9.82 -6.16
CA VAL A 29 2.42 10.57 -6.97
C VAL A 29 2.03 9.80 -8.24
N GLY A 30 0.85 10.08 -8.77
CA GLY A 30 0.32 9.44 -9.97
C GLY A 30 -1.19 9.59 -10.08
N ARG A 31 -1.75 9.34 -11.26
CA ARG A 31 -3.19 9.44 -11.52
C ARG A 31 -4.00 8.50 -10.62
N ASN A 32 -5.30 8.77 -10.46
CA ASN A 32 -6.21 7.83 -9.82
C ASN A 32 -6.26 6.52 -10.63
N GLY A 33 -6.26 5.38 -9.95
CA GLY A 33 -6.17 4.07 -10.59
C GLY A 33 -4.74 3.62 -10.96
N ALA A 34 -3.71 4.47 -10.82
CA ALA A 34 -2.32 4.09 -11.17
C ALA A 34 -1.67 3.05 -10.24
N GLY A 35 -2.41 2.45 -9.30
CA GLY A 35 -1.91 1.40 -8.42
C GLY A 35 -1.22 1.86 -7.14
N LYS A 36 -1.22 3.15 -6.80
CA LYS A 36 -0.51 3.69 -5.60
C LYS A 36 -0.84 2.94 -4.30
N SER A 37 -2.12 2.79 -3.98
CA SER A 37 -2.56 2.07 -2.77
C SER A 37 -2.18 0.59 -2.81
N LEU A 38 -2.14 -0.01 -4.01
CA LEU A 38 -1.70 -1.39 -4.19
C LEU A 38 -0.18 -1.51 -3.99
N LEU A 39 0.62 -0.56 -4.50
CA LEU A 39 2.05 -0.51 -4.24
C LEU A 39 2.32 -0.36 -2.73
N LEU A 40 1.59 0.51 -2.03
CA LEU A 40 1.71 0.62 -0.58
C LEU A 40 1.35 -0.71 0.12
N SER A 41 0.29 -1.40 -0.31
CA SER A 41 -0.09 -2.72 0.21
C SER A 41 1.02 -3.76 0.02
N LEU A 42 1.69 -3.74 -1.13
CA LEU A 42 2.88 -4.57 -1.38
C LEU A 42 4.03 -4.16 -0.46
N LEU A 43 4.29 -2.86 -0.26
CA LEU A 43 5.36 -2.38 0.60
C LEU A 43 5.16 -2.74 2.08
N VAL A 44 3.92 -2.76 2.57
CA VAL A 44 3.62 -3.14 3.96
C VAL A 44 3.40 -4.64 4.14
N GLY A 45 3.39 -5.42 3.05
CA GLY A 45 3.28 -6.88 3.09
C GLY A 45 1.86 -7.43 3.17
N GLN A 46 0.83 -6.58 3.01
CA GLN A 46 -0.56 -7.01 2.92
C GLN A 46 -0.87 -7.75 1.61
N LYS A 47 -0.10 -7.49 0.55
CA LYS A 47 -0.11 -8.26 -0.69
C LYS A 47 1.30 -8.77 -0.98
N GLN A 48 1.38 -9.94 -1.60
CA GLN A 48 2.65 -10.48 -2.09
C GLN A 48 2.88 -10.07 -3.56
N PRO A 49 4.13 -9.73 -3.94
CA PRO A 49 4.46 -9.54 -5.34
C PRO A 49 4.34 -10.88 -6.09
N THR A 50 4.00 -10.82 -7.37
CA THR A 50 3.99 -12.01 -8.24
C THR A 50 5.42 -12.52 -8.47
N THR A 51 6.36 -11.59 -8.64
CA THR A 51 7.80 -11.90 -8.71
C THR A 51 8.63 -10.81 -8.05
N GLY A 52 9.86 -11.15 -7.65
CA GLY A 52 10.74 -10.24 -6.91
C GLY A 52 10.41 -10.21 -5.43
N SER A 53 10.87 -9.17 -4.73
CA SER A 53 10.69 -9.07 -3.28
C SER A 53 10.72 -7.64 -2.75
N VAL A 54 10.15 -7.47 -1.55
CA VAL A 54 10.28 -6.26 -0.74
C VAL A 54 10.99 -6.63 0.55
N SER A 55 12.14 -6.00 0.80
CA SER A 55 12.82 -6.07 2.08
C SER A 55 12.41 -4.88 2.95
N ARG A 56 12.25 -5.13 4.25
CA ARG A 56 11.75 -4.17 5.23
C ARG A 56 12.66 -4.26 6.45
N GLN A 57 12.95 -3.13 7.06
CA GLN A 57 13.76 -3.07 8.27
C GLN A 57 12.98 -2.33 9.36
N GLY A 58 12.79 -2.97 10.51
CA GLY A 58 12.02 -2.44 11.63
C GLY A 58 10.50 -2.65 11.51
N SER A 59 9.76 -2.01 12.41
CA SER A 59 8.29 -2.05 12.43
C SER A 59 7.68 -1.03 11.47
N ILE A 60 6.59 -1.42 10.80
CA ILE A 60 5.87 -0.56 9.86
C ILE A 60 4.53 -0.16 10.47
N GLY A 61 4.33 1.15 10.66
CA GLY A 61 3.00 1.73 10.86
C GLY A 61 2.34 1.97 9.51
N PHE A 62 1.08 1.58 9.37
CA PHE A 62 0.31 1.76 8.14
C PHE A 62 -1.06 2.36 8.45
N TYR A 63 -1.36 3.48 7.82
CA TYR A 63 -2.69 4.09 7.85
C TYR A 63 -3.33 3.93 6.48
N SER A 64 -4.28 3.01 6.38
CA SER A 64 -5.01 2.76 5.14
C SER A 64 -6.00 3.89 4.87
N GLN A 65 -6.43 3.99 3.61
CA GLN A 65 -7.60 4.79 3.29
C GLN A 65 -8.82 4.26 4.06
N LEU A 66 -9.56 5.15 4.72
CA LEU A 66 -10.73 4.77 5.49
C LEU A 66 -11.81 4.21 4.55
N PRO A 67 -12.43 3.07 4.91
CA PRO A 67 -13.62 2.60 4.22
C PRO A 67 -14.72 3.65 4.26
N SER A 68 -15.41 3.87 3.15
CA SER A 68 -16.59 4.75 3.10
C SER A 68 -17.70 4.29 4.05
N THR A 69 -17.74 2.99 4.39
CA THR A 69 -18.69 2.42 5.36
C THR A 69 -18.54 2.98 6.77
N LEU A 70 -17.39 3.56 7.14
CA LEU A 70 -17.23 4.27 8.42
C LEU A 70 -17.95 5.62 8.44
N LEU A 71 -18.28 6.18 7.27
CA LEU A 71 -19.05 7.43 7.15
C LEU A 71 -20.55 7.20 7.40
N ASP A 72 -21.03 5.98 7.18
CA ASP A 72 -22.43 5.58 7.37
C ASP A 72 -22.71 5.06 8.79
N THR A 73 -21.70 5.09 9.66
CA THR A 73 -21.81 4.59 11.04
C THR A 73 -21.83 5.74 12.05
N ASN A 74 -22.61 5.59 13.13
CA ASN A 74 -22.62 6.52 14.27
C ASN A 74 -21.36 6.37 15.17
N ILE A 75 -20.24 5.88 14.65
CA ILE A 75 -19.00 5.78 15.46
C ILE A 75 -18.47 7.19 15.71
N THR A 76 -18.03 7.46 16.93
CA THR A 76 -17.30 8.69 17.20
C THR A 76 -15.86 8.54 16.76
N ILE A 77 -15.16 9.68 16.62
CA ILE A 77 -13.72 9.69 16.36
C ILE A 77 -12.96 9.00 17.51
N ALA A 78 -13.43 9.14 18.75
CA ALA A 78 -12.84 8.47 19.92
C ALA A 78 -12.92 6.95 19.77
N ASP A 79 -14.11 6.41 19.46
CA ASP A 79 -14.30 4.98 19.24
C ASP A 79 -13.41 4.44 18.12
N PHE A 80 -13.29 5.18 17.01
CA PHE A 80 -12.44 4.80 15.88
C PHE A 80 -10.95 4.73 16.25
N LEU A 81 -10.49 5.67 17.09
CA LEU A 81 -9.10 5.73 17.56
C LEU A 81 -8.85 4.79 18.76
N GLY A 82 -9.88 4.14 19.28
CA GLY A 82 -9.81 3.29 20.46
C GLY A 82 -9.58 4.06 21.77
N LEU A 83 -10.12 5.28 21.86
CA LEU A 83 -10.04 6.18 23.01
C LEU A 83 -11.32 6.19 23.84
#